data_AF-A0ABD3VLN0-F1
#
_entry.id   AF-A0ABD3VLN0-F1
#
_cell.length_a   1.000
_cell.length_b   1.000
_cell.length_c   1.000
_cell.angle_alpha   90.00
_cell.angle_beta   90.00
_cell.angle_gamma   90.00
#
_symmetry.space_group_name_H-M   'P 1'
#
loop_
_entity.id
_entity.type
_entity.pdbx_description
1 polymer ?
#
loop_
_entity_poly.entity_id
_entity_poly.type
_entity_poly.pdbx_seq_one_letter_code
_entity_poly.pdbx_strand_id
1 'polypeptide(L)'
;MIQLLKLLSENFEERFADFRDVKNEIRLFENPFSIDVSTAPSDLQLEPIELQCQTSMKDKFREKELPEFYGELPAENFPNLRKLGMKMITTFASTYVCEQTFSVLKRAKPGSRSYLTDDHLHSVLRISVTNFDPNIQNLVSEKQLQTSH
;
A
#
# COMPACT_ATOMS: atom_id res chain seq x y z
N MET A 1 -14.94 31.39 10.53
CA MET A 1 -13.59 30.82 10.34
C MET A 1 -13.17 29.93 11.52
N ILE A 2 -13.12 30.44 12.75
CA ILE A 2 -12.72 29.65 13.95
C ILE A 2 -13.65 28.44 14.21
N GLN A 3 -14.97 28.61 14.10
CA GLN A 3 -15.92 27.49 14.26
C GLN A 3 -15.77 26.40 13.19
N LEU A 4 -15.46 26.77 11.95
CA LEU A 4 -15.23 25.81 10.86
C LEU A 4 -13.97 24.99 11.11
N LEU A 5 -12.88 25.63 11.56
CA LEU A 5 -11.64 24.94 11.91
C LEU A 5 -11.85 23.97 13.07
N LYS A 6 -12.66 24.36 14.06
CA LYS A 6 -12.96 23.51 15.21
C LYS A 6 -13.78 22.29 14.82
N LEU A 7 -14.84 22.49 14.03
CA LEU A 7 -15.65 21.40 13.49
C LEU A 7 -14.81 20.45 12.63
N LEU A 8 -13.92 20.98 11.79
CA LEU A 8 -13.02 20.17 10.96
C LEU A 8 -12.09 19.31 11.84
N SER A 9 -11.51 19.90 12.88
CA SER A 9 -10.65 19.19 13.83
C SER A 9 -11.40 18.06 14.54
N GLU A 10 -12.61 18.34 15.04
CA GLU A 10 -13.44 17.33 15.72
C GLU A 10 -13.81 16.17 14.79
N ASN A 11 -14.19 16.47 13.55
CA ASN A 11 -14.46 15.44 12.53
C ASN A 11 -13.21 14.61 12.20
N PHE A 12 -12.03 15.21 12.18
CA PHE A 12 -10.78 14.49 11.91
C PHE A 12 -10.46 13.53 13.07
N GLU A 13 -10.55 14.00 14.31
CA GLU A 13 -10.32 13.19 15.51
C GLU A 13 -11.33 12.03 15.68
N GLU A 14 -12.57 12.23 15.25
CA GLU A 14 -13.59 11.18 15.22
C GLU A 14 -13.32 10.17 14.10
N ARG A 15 -13.05 10.66 12.89
CA ARG A 15 -12.87 9.80 11.71
C ARG A 15 -11.63 8.92 11.78
N PHE A 16 -10.56 9.41 12.42
CA PHE A 16 -9.28 8.70 12.57
C PHE A 16 -9.06 8.24 14.01
N ALA A 17 -10.14 8.06 14.77
CA ALA A 17 -10.11 7.59 16.14
C ALA A 17 -9.38 6.24 16.31
N ASP A 18 -9.52 5.37 15.31
CA ASP A 18 -8.91 4.04 15.19
C ASP A 18 -7.38 4.08 15.07
N PHE A 19 -6.80 5.16 14.54
CA PHE A 19 -5.34 5.35 14.50
C PHE A 19 -4.72 5.42 15.90
N ARG A 20 -5.52 5.72 16.93
CA ARG A 20 -5.04 5.71 18.32
C ARG A 20 -4.68 4.30 18.78
N ASP A 21 -5.42 3.29 18.32
CA ASP A 21 -5.21 1.89 18.71
C ASP A 21 -3.96 1.30 18.05
N VAL A 22 -3.68 1.70 16.80
CA VAL A 22 -2.51 1.24 16.03
C VAL A 22 -1.31 2.19 16.13
N LYS A 23 -1.39 3.25 16.94
CA LYS A 23 -0.36 4.30 17.04
C LYS A 23 1.04 3.74 17.31
N ASN A 24 1.15 2.78 18.22
CA ASN A 24 2.44 2.20 18.58
C ASN A 24 2.95 1.24 17.49
N GLU A 25 2.07 0.52 16.80
CA GLU A 25 2.43 -0.26 15.61
C GLU A 25 2.96 0.65 14.49
N ILE A 26 2.32 1.81 14.26
CA ILE A 26 2.74 2.78 13.25
C ILE A 26 4.12 3.36 13.60
N ARG A 27 4.34 3.75 14.86
CA ARG A 27 5.65 4.25 15.33
C ARG A 27 6.73 3.18 15.21
N LEU A 28 6.40 1.93 15.52
CA LEU A 28 7.31 0.82 15.40
C LEU A 28 7.68 0.59 13.93
N PHE A 29 6.70 0.66 13.04
CA PHE A 29 6.89 0.57 11.61
C PHE A 29 7.77 1.72 11.07
N GLU A 30 7.47 2.95 11.46
CA GLU A 30 8.18 4.16 11.02
C GLU A 30 9.65 4.14 11.43
N ASN A 31 9.94 3.79 12.69
CA ASN A 31 11.32 3.72 13.17
C ASN A 31 11.47 2.74 14.34
N PRO A 32 11.84 1.48 14.07
CA PRO A 32 12.01 0.48 15.12
C PRO A 32 13.27 0.73 15.98
N PHE A 33 14.19 1.59 15.53
CA PHE A 33 15.42 1.92 16.27
C PHE A 33 15.27 3.03 17.31
N SER A 34 14.16 3.78 17.29
CA SER A 34 13.90 4.89 18.22
C SER A 34 12.69 4.68 19.12
N ILE A 35 11.99 3.56 18.99
CA ILE A 35 10.79 3.28 19.77
C ILE A 35 11.13 2.85 21.20
N ASP A 36 10.33 3.32 22.15
CA ASP A 36 10.29 2.74 23.48
C ASP A 36 9.62 1.36 23.40
N VAL A 37 10.42 0.31 23.56
CA VAL A 37 9.97 -1.08 23.46
C VAL A 37 8.84 -1.39 24.43
N SER A 38 8.76 -0.73 25.59
CA SER A 38 7.66 -0.95 26.55
C SER A 38 6.29 -0.58 25.99
N THR A 39 6.25 0.25 24.94
CA THR A 39 5.03 0.68 24.25
C THR A 39 4.64 -0.24 23.09
N ALA A 40 5.54 -1.12 22.64
CA ALA A 40 5.25 -2.07 21.57
C ALA A 40 4.34 -3.21 22.07
N PRO A 41 3.52 -3.81 21.18
CA PRO A 41 2.73 -4.99 21.49
C PRO A 41 3.61 -6.11 22.07
N SER A 42 3.12 -6.83 23.09
CA SER A 42 3.92 -7.78 23.87
C SER A 42 4.54 -8.91 23.03
N ASP A 43 3.85 -9.33 21.96
CA ASP A 43 4.31 -10.33 21.00
C ASP A 43 5.46 -9.81 20.11
N LEU A 44 5.60 -8.49 19.97
CA LEU A 44 6.65 -7.86 19.19
C LEU A 44 7.87 -7.52 20.04
N GLN A 45 7.74 -7.21 21.34
CA GLN A 45 8.78 -6.53 22.15
C GLN A 45 10.21 -7.10 22.05
N LEU A 46 10.39 -8.41 21.93
CA LEU A 46 11.73 -9.02 21.85
C LEU A 46 12.46 -8.67 20.54
N GLU A 47 11.74 -8.59 19.44
CA GLU A 47 12.33 -8.36 18.11
C GLU A 47 12.94 -6.95 17.96
N PRO A 48 12.27 -5.85 18.35
CA PRO A 48 12.87 -4.52 18.38
C PRO A 48 14.07 -4.40 19.30
N ILE A 49 14.10 -5.12 20.44
CA ILE A 49 15.27 -5.11 21.33
C ILE A 49 16.46 -5.70 20.60
N GLU A 50 16.30 -6.88 20.01
CA GLU A 50 17.37 -7.54 19.26
C GLU A 50 17.80 -6.67 18.06
N LEU A 51 16.84 -6.09 17.34
CA LEU A 51 17.12 -5.23 16.20
C LEU A 51 17.88 -3.95 16.61
N GLN A 52 17.50 -3.30 17.71
CA GLN A 52 18.16 -2.10 18.23
C GLN A 52 19.62 -2.34 18.64
N CYS A 53 19.96 -3.57 19.04
CA CYS A 53 21.33 -3.98 19.35
C CYS A 53 22.20 -4.20 18.11
N GLN A 54 21.63 -4.26 16.90
CA GLN A 54 22.36 -4.54 15.66
C GLN A 54 22.67 -3.25 14.90
N THR A 55 23.91 -2.76 15.03
CA THR A 55 24.39 -1.57 14.31
C THR A 55 24.32 -1.73 12.79
N SER A 56 24.65 -2.92 12.28
CA SER A 56 24.57 -3.23 10.84
C SER A 56 23.16 -3.13 10.28
N MET A 57 22.13 -3.47 11.05
CA MET A 57 20.73 -3.31 10.64
C MET A 57 20.32 -1.85 10.66
N LYS A 58 20.85 -1.05 11.60
CA LYS A 58 20.62 0.39 11.65
C LYS A 58 21.20 1.12 10.44
N ASP A 59 22.37 0.67 9.96
CA ASP A 59 22.97 1.21 8.75
C ASP A 59 22.14 0.84 7.51
N LYS A 60 21.73 -0.43 7.38
CA LYS A 60 20.81 -0.85 6.31
C LYS A 60 19.50 -0.08 6.31
N PHE A 61 18.94 0.21 7.48
CA PHE A 61 17.72 1.01 7.62
C PHE A 61 17.87 2.44 7.09
N ARG A 62 19.07 3.04 7.20
CA ARG A 62 19.34 4.39 6.70
C ARG A 62 19.53 4.44 5.18
N GLU A 63 19.90 3.32 4.58
CA GLU A 63 20.20 3.21 3.15
C GLU A 63 18.98 2.77 2.33
N LYS A 64 17.95 2.23 2.96
CA LYS A 64 16.82 1.56 2.28
C LYS A 64 15.49 2.21 2.59
N GLU A 65 14.59 2.11 1.62
CA GLU A 65 13.19 2.43 1.83
C GLU A 65 12.53 1.39 2.74
N LEU A 66 11.47 1.78 3.47
CA LEU A 66 10.80 0.89 4.43
C LEU A 66 10.39 -0.47 3.82
N PRO A 67 9.81 -0.55 2.61
CA PRO A 67 9.43 -1.84 2.04
C PRO A 67 10.60 -2.79 1.80
N GLU A 68 11.74 -2.26 1.39
CA GLU A 68 12.96 -3.03 1.14
C GLU A 68 13.56 -3.51 2.46
N PHE A 69 13.65 -2.61 3.45
CA PHE A 69 14.17 -2.93 4.77
C PHE A 69 13.38 -4.06 5.44
N TYR A 70 12.05 -3.91 5.54
CA TYR A 70 11.19 -4.94 6.15
C TYR A 70 11.16 -6.23 5.32
N GLY A 71 11.27 -6.14 4.00
CA GLY A 71 11.31 -7.30 3.11
C GLY A 71 12.53 -8.18 3.31
N GLU A 72 13.68 -7.57 3.64
CA GLU A 72 14.98 -8.22 3.82
C GLU A 72 15.31 -8.64 5.26
N LEU A 73 14.47 -8.31 6.24
CA LEU A 73 14.66 -8.77 7.61
C LEU A 73 14.71 -10.32 7.65
N PRO A 74 15.74 -10.91 8.31
CA PRO A 74 15.81 -12.36 8.50
C PRO A 74 14.54 -12.90 9.15
N ALA A 75 13.81 -13.76 8.44
CA ALA A 75 12.52 -14.28 8.91
C ALA A 75 12.64 -15.18 10.15
N GLU A 76 13.83 -15.74 10.40
CA GLU A 76 14.11 -16.57 11.57
C GLU A 76 14.25 -15.72 12.85
N ASN A 77 14.77 -14.50 12.74
CA ASN A 77 15.00 -13.60 13.87
C ASN A 77 13.86 -12.59 14.07
N PHE A 78 13.26 -12.11 12.97
CA PHE A 78 12.29 -11.00 12.98
C PHE A 78 10.96 -11.33 12.28
N PRO A 79 10.33 -12.49 12.57
CA PRO A 79 9.11 -12.90 11.88
C PRO A 79 7.94 -11.93 12.09
N ASN A 80 7.78 -11.37 13.30
CA ASN A 80 6.64 -10.51 13.61
C ASN A 80 6.85 -9.08 13.10
N LEU A 81 8.06 -8.53 13.19
CA LEU A 81 8.42 -7.24 12.61
C LEU A 81 8.28 -7.25 11.09
N ARG A 82 8.71 -8.34 10.44
CA ARG A 82 8.51 -8.52 9.00
C ARG A 82 7.02 -8.55 8.65
N LYS A 83 6.21 -9.30 9.42
CA LYS A 83 4.75 -9.36 9.24
C LYS A 83 4.10 -7.98 9.45
N LEU A 84 4.50 -7.24 10.49
CA LEU A 84 4.04 -5.88 10.75
C LEU A 84 4.37 -4.95 9.58
N GLY A 85 5.62 -4.97 9.11
CA GLY A 85 6.07 -4.18 7.97
C GLY A 85 5.22 -4.44 6.74
N MET A 86 5.04 -5.71 6.37
CA MET A 86 4.20 -6.10 5.22
C MET A 86 2.74 -5.65 5.38
N LYS A 87 2.15 -5.80 6.59
CA LYS A 87 0.80 -5.33 6.90
C LYS A 87 0.68 -3.82 6.69
N MET A 88 1.63 -3.03 7.20
CA MET A 88 1.59 -1.57 7.07
C MET A 88 1.73 -1.11 5.62
N ILE A 89 2.70 -1.65 4.89
CA ILE A 89 2.95 -1.31 3.47
C ILE A 89 1.70 -1.59 2.61
N THR A 90 1.06 -2.74 2.83
CA THR A 90 -0.12 -3.16 2.04
C THR A 90 -1.39 -2.38 2.39
N THR A 91 -1.52 -1.88 3.63
CA THR A 91 -2.65 -1.05 4.06
C THR A 91 -2.72 0.26 3.25
N PHE A 92 -1.57 0.88 2.98
CA PHE A 92 -1.51 2.10 2.17
C PHE A 92 -1.60 1.80 0.66
N ALA A 93 -0.94 0.75 0.18
CA ALA A 93 -0.97 0.39 -1.24
C ALA A 93 -2.38 -0.01 -1.72
N SER A 94 -3.13 -0.76 -0.91
CA SER A 94 -4.50 -1.16 -1.26
C SER A 94 -5.44 0.03 -1.38
N THR A 95 -5.34 1.00 -0.46
CA THR A 95 -6.11 2.26 -0.55
C THR A 95 -5.78 3.02 -1.83
N TYR A 96 -4.50 3.17 -2.17
CA TYR A 96 -4.08 3.83 -3.41
C TYR A 96 -4.64 3.11 -4.65
N VAL A 97 -4.50 1.78 -4.72
CA VAL A 97 -5.02 0.99 -5.86
C VAL A 97 -6.54 1.10 -5.95
N CYS A 98 -7.26 1.06 -4.82
CA CYS A 98 -8.70 1.26 -4.78
C CYS A 98 -9.11 2.64 -5.33
N GLU A 99 -8.47 3.72 -4.87
CA GLU A 99 -8.78 5.08 -5.33
C GLU A 99 -8.43 5.29 -6.81
N GLN A 100 -7.31 4.72 -7.28
CA GLN A 100 -6.97 4.70 -8.71
C GLN A 100 -8.03 3.93 -9.51
N THR A 101 -8.46 2.77 -9.03
CA THR A 101 -9.51 1.95 -9.67
C THR A 101 -10.83 2.72 -9.76
N PHE A 102 -11.27 3.38 -8.68
CA PHE A 102 -12.46 4.23 -8.69
C PHE A 102 -12.33 5.42 -9.65
N SER A 103 -11.15 6.03 -9.73
CA SER A 103 -10.88 7.12 -10.66
C SER A 103 -10.95 6.67 -12.12
N VAL A 104 -10.43 5.47 -12.43
CA VAL A 104 -10.58 4.84 -13.76
C VAL A 104 -12.04 4.53 -14.03
N LEU A 105 -12.77 3.91 -13.10
CA LEU A 105 -14.20 3.62 -13.24
C LEU A 105 -15.03 4.87 -13.56
N LYS A 106 -14.76 5.97 -12.86
CA LYS A 106 -15.44 7.25 -13.06
C LYS A 106 -15.20 7.82 -14.46
N ARG A 107 -14.01 7.62 -15.03
CA ARG A 107 -13.67 8.03 -16.41
C ARG A 107 -14.23 7.05 -17.45
N ALA A 108 -14.19 5.75 -17.15
CA ALA A 108 -14.59 4.68 -18.05
C ALA A 108 -16.11 4.60 -18.21
N LYS A 109 -16.90 5.08 -17.24
CA LYS A 109 -18.36 5.17 -17.35
C LYS A 109 -18.75 6.38 -18.22
N PRO A 110 -19.20 6.18 -19.48
CA PRO A 110 -19.59 7.30 -20.33
C PRO A 110 -20.86 7.94 -19.78
N GLY A 111 -20.93 9.28 -19.84
CA GLY A 111 -22.15 10.03 -19.48
C GLY A 111 -23.33 9.75 -20.42
N SER A 112 -23.05 9.19 -21.61
CA SER A 112 -24.03 8.64 -22.54
C SER A 112 -24.06 7.11 -22.41
N ARG A 113 -25.25 6.51 -22.55
CA ARG A 113 -25.57 5.07 -22.47
C ARG A 113 -24.81 4.20 -23.50
N SER A 114 -23.48 4.16 -23.48
CA SER A 114 -22.73 3.12 -24.17
C SER A 114 -22.89 1.83 -23.38
N TYR A 115 -23.29 0.74 -24.05
CA TYR A 115 -23.37 -0.60 -23.49
C TYR A 115 -21.97 -1.15 -23.18
N LEU A 116 -21.28 -0.59 -22.19
CA LEU A 116 -20.14 -1.26 -21.59
C LEU A 116 -20.69 -2.38 -20.71
N THR A 117 -20.44 -3.62 -21.14
CA THR A 117 -20.67 -4.80 -20.31
C THR A 117 -19.63 -4.85 -19.18
N ASP A 118 -19.91 -5.65 -18.16
CA ASP A 118 -18.97 -5.87 -17.06
C ASP A 118 -17.62 -6.42 -17.54
N ASP A 119 -17.60 -7.23 -18.60
CA ASP A 119 -16.37 -7.75 -19.21
C ASP A 119 -15.49 -6.64 -19.80
N HIS A 120 -16.11 -5.65 -20.45
CA HIS A 120 -15.40 -4.49 -20.98
C HIS A 120 -14.82 -3.65 -19.84
N LEU A 121 -15.59 -3.45 -18.77
CA LEU A 121 -15.14 -2.70 -17.61
C LEU A 121 -13.99 -3.39 -16.89
N HIS A 122 -14.10 -4.71 -16.68
CA HIS A 122 -13.05 -5.53 -16.09
C HIS A 122 -11.73 -5.42 -16.89
N SER A 123 -11.82 -5.51 -18.22
CA SER A 123 -10.65 -5.41 -19.10
C SER A 123 -9.98 -4.03 -19.03
N VAL A 124 -10.78 -2.95 -19.04
CA VAL A 124 -10.27 -1.57 -18.91
C VAL A 124 -9.59 -1.35 -17.56
N LEU A 125 -10.21 -1.82 -16.47
CA LEU A 125 -9.61 -1.72 -15.14
C LEU A 125 -8.29 -2.47 -15.09
N ARG A 126 -8.26 -3.72 -15.55
CA ARG A 126 -7.04 -4.55 -15.54
C ARG A 126 -5.88 -3.87 -16.27
N ILE A 127 -6.12 -3.30 -17.45
CA ILE A 127 -5.08 -2.58 -18.20
C ILE A 127 -4.65 -1.29 -17.48
N SER A 128 -5.59 -0.59 -16.84
CA SER A 128 -5.32 0.75 -16.28
C SER A 128 -4.68 0.75 -14.90
N VAL A 129 -4.89 -0.32 -14.10
CA VAL A 129 -4.48 -0.35 -12.68
C VAL A 129 -3.37 -1.38 -12.40
N THR A 130 -2.93 -2.12 -13.42
CA THR A 130 -1.83 -3.08 -13.29
C THR A 130 -0.72 -2.76 -14.28
N ASN A 131 0.50 -3.22 -13.98
CA ASN A 131 1.61 -3.18 -14.93
C ASN A 131 1.47 -4.29 -15.97
N PHE A 132 0.35 -4.29 -16.71
CA PHE A 132 0.09 -5.26 -17.76
C PHE A 132 0.76 -4.82 -19.06
N ASP A 133 1.79 -5.56 -19.47
CA ASP A 133 2.39 -5.40 -20.80
C ASP A 133 1.64 -6.29 -21.81
N PRO A 134 0.90 -5.72 -22.76
CA PRO A 134 0.24 -6.50 -23.79
C PRO A 134 1.28 -7.17 -24.70
N ASN A 135 1.14 -8.47 -24.93
CA ASN A 135 1.97 -9.18 -25.90
C ASN A 135 1.49 -8.86 -27.34
N ILE A 136 1.88 -7.69 -27.83
CA ILE A 136 1.48 -7.16 -29.15
C ILE A 136 1.92 -8.11 -30.27
N GLN A 137 3.08 -8.74 -30.14
CA GLN A 137 3.59 -9.66 -31.17
C GLN A 137 2.68 -10.87 -31.37
N ASN A 138 2.21 -11.45 -30.26
CA ASN A 138 1.27 -12.56 -30.32
C ASN A 138 -0.08 -12.11 -30.91
N LEU A 139 -0.61 -10.96 -30.46
CA LEU A 139 -1.86 -10.40 -30.98
C LEU A 139 -1.82 -10.12 -32.50
N VAL A 140 -0.67 -9.67 -33.01
CA VAL A 140 -0.46 -9.44 -34.45
C VAL A 140 -0.40 -10.76 -35.21
N SER A 141 0.20 -11.80 -34.64
CA SER A 141 0.29 -13.12 -35.28
C SER A 141 -1.06 -13.86 -35.37
N GLU A 142 -1.95 -13.65 -34.41
CA GLU A 142 -3.29 -14.27 -34.36
C GLU A 142 -4.35 -13.51 -35.20
N LYS A 143 -4.06 -12.27 -35.60
CA LYS A 143 -4.96 -11.43 -36.41
C LYS A 143 -4.67 -11.60 -37.91
N GLN A 144 -5.70 -11.91 -38.69
CA GLN A 144 -5.61 -11.90 -40.15
C GLN A 144 -5.44 -10.45 -40.64
N LEU A 145 -4.34 -10.16 -41.34
CA LEU A 145 -4.08 -8.86 -41.95
C LEU A 145 -5.20 -8.50 -42.92
N GLN A 146 -5.98 -7.49 -42.56
CA GLN A 146 -6.99 -6.90 -43.44
C GLN A 146 -6.25 -5.99 -44.43
N THR A 147 -5.88 -6.51 -45.59
CA THR A 147 -5.38 -5.67 -46.68
C THR A 147 -6.56 -4.90 -47.26
N SER A 148 -6.51 -3.57 -47.22
CA SER A 148 -7.46 -2.75 -47.97
C SER A 148 -7.35 -3.04 -49.46
N HIS A 149 -8.49 -3.04 -50.15
CA HIS A 149 -8.55 -2.97 -51.61
C HIS A 149 -8.10 -1.61 -52.12
#